data_AF-A0A831P793-F1
#
_entry.id   AF-A0A831P793-F1
#
_cell.length_a   1.000
_cell.length_b   1.000
_cell.length_c   1.000
_cell.angle_alpha   90.00
_cell.angle_beta   90.00
_cell.angle_gamma   90.00
#
_symmetry.space_group_name_H-M   'P 1'
#
loop_
_entity.id
_entity.type
_entity.pdbx_description
1 polymer ?
#
loop_
_entity_poly.entity_id
_entity_poly.type
_entity_poly.pdbx_seq_one_letter_code
_entity_poly.pdbx_strand_id
1 'polypeptide(L)'
;MIDRERLRERGAEYLRLMRFDRPIGTLLLLWPTLWALWIAGTGRPRPGLVVIFVLGVVVMRAAGCIINDYADRDFDPHVRRTRERPLAAGRVTVREAMTLFALLCAVAFLLVLLTNRLTILLSFVGLLLAASYPFMKRYTYL
;
A
#
# COMPACT_ATOMS: atom_id res chain seq x y z
N MET A 1 -28.97 7.64 -14.91
CA MET A 1 -28.51 8.49 -13.79
C MET A 1 -27.99 7.65 -12.61
N ILE A 2 -28.72 6.58 -12.22
CA ILE A 2 -28.38 5.63 -11.14
C ILE A 2 -26.96 4.99 -11.27
N ASP A 3 -26.52 4.70 -12.49
CA ASP A 3 -25.24 4.02 -12.72
C ASP A 3 -24.01 4.87 -12.34
N ARG A 4 -24.07 6.19 -12.54
CA ARG A 4 -22.98 7.11 -12.18
C ARG A 4 -22.81 7.28 -10.67
N GLU A 5 -23.91 7.27 -9.92
CA GLU A 5 -23.87 7.38 -8.46
C GLU A 5 -23.29 6.11 -7.85
N ARG A 6 -23.73 4.94 -8.32
CA ARG A 6 -23.19 3.66 -7.88
C ARG A 6 -21.70 3.49 -8.20
N LEU A 7 -21.25 3.95 -9.36
CA LEU A 7 -19.82 3.98 -9.71
C LEU A 7 -19.02 4.91 -8.79
N ARG A 8 -19.57 6.07 -8.39
CA ARG A 8 -18.93 7.00 -7.46
C ARG A 8 -18.81 6.42 -6.05
N GLU A 9 -19.87 5.79 -5.54
CA GLU A 9 -19.87 5.12 -4.24
C GLU A 9 -18.84 4.00 -4.19
N ARG A 10 -18.79 3.19 -5.25
CA ARG A 10 -17.77 2.13 -5.43
C ARG A 10 -16.36 2.69 -5.45
N GLY A 11 -16.12 3.77 -6.18
CA GLY A 11 -14.84 4.47 -6.19
C GLY A 11 -14.44 4.96 -4.79
N ALA A 12 -15.37 5.55 -4.04
CA ALA A 12 -15.14 6.00 -2.67
C ALA A 12 -14.74 4.85 -1.73
N GLU A 13 -15.39 3.69 -1.83
CA GLU A 13 -15.03 2.52 -1.03
C GLU A 13 -13.63 1.98 -1.38
N TYR A 14 -13.23 2.02 -2.66
CA TYR A 14 -11.85 1.68 -3.04
C TYR A 14 -10.83 2.70 -2.51
N LEU A 15 -11.13 3.99 -2.54
CA LEU A 15 -10.26 5.02 -1.96
C LEU A 15 -10.10 4.84 -0.45
N ARG A 16 -11.18 4.48 0.26
CA ARG A 16 -11.16 4.13 1.68
C ARG A 16 -10.34 2.86 1.95
N LEU A 17 -10.48 1.83 1.11
CA LEU A 17 -9.72 0.58 1.23
C LEU A 17 -8.20 0.85 1.10
N MET A 18 -7.82 1.73 0.18
CA MET A 18 -6.44 2.19 0.00
C MET A 18 -5.97 3.20 1.07
N ARG A 19 -6.86 3.64 1.97
CA ARG A 19 -6.67 4.68 2.99
C ARG A 19 -6.24 6.05 2.45
N PHE A 20 -6.77 6.44 1.29
CA PHE A 20 -6.57 7.81 0.79
C PHE A 20 -7.32 8.87 1.60
N ASP A 21 -8.31 8.47 2.40
CA ASP A 21 -8.95 9.33 3.41
C ASP A 21 -8.03 9.65 4.61
N ARG A 22 -6.98 8.85 4.85
CA ARG A 22 -6.02 9.05 5.96
C ARG A 22 -4.57 9.04 5.47
N PRO A 23 -4.09 10.16 4.88
CA PRO A 23 -2.78 10.23 4.23
C PRO A 23 -1.58 10.16 5.19
N ILE A 24 -1.80 10.27 6.51
CA ILE A 24 -0.74 10.26 7.54
C ILE A 24 0.19 9.05 7.35
N GLY A 25 -0.34 7.86 7.09
CA GLY A 25 0.49 6.67 6.87
C GLY A 25 1.38 6.77 5.64
N THR A 26 0.90 7.38 4.56
CA THR A 26 1.68 7.63 3.35
C THR A 26 2.78 8.65 3.62
N LEU A 27 2.45 9.74 4.34
CA LEU A 27 3.42 10.78 4.70
C LEU A 27 4.53 10.23 5.61
N LEU A 28 4.18 9.36 6.56
CA LEU A 28 5.15 8.68 7.44
C LEU A 28 6.16 7.81 6.68
N LEU A 29 5.76 7.18 5.57
CA LEU A 29 6.67 6.42 4.71
C LEU A 29 7.41 7.33 3.72
N LEU A 30 6.75 8.39 3.25
CA LEU A 30 7.29 9.29 2.25
C LEU A 30 8.46 10.10 2.82
N TRP A 31 8.33 10.62 4.04
CA TRP A 31 9.35 11.46 4.66
C TRP A 31 10.74 10.78 4.72
N PRO A 32 10.91 9.60 5.36
CA PRO A 32 12.21 8.93 5.39
C PRO A 32 12.70 8.53 4.00
N THR A 33 11.80 8.22 3.06
CA THR A 33 12.16 7.91 1.67
C THR A 33 12.79 9.13 0.98
N LEU A 34 12.20 10.32 1.14
CA LEU A 34 12.73 11.55 0.55
C LEU A 34 14.08 11.94 1.17
N TRP A 35 14.23 11.77 2.48
CA TRP A 35 15.52 11.99 3.16
C TRP A 35 16.60 11.03 2.64
N ALA A 36 16.28 9.74 2.48
CA ALA A 36 17.20 8.76 1.94
C ALA A 36 17.65 9.13 0.51
N LEU A 37 16.72 9.56 -0.35
CA LEU A 37 17.04 10.02 -1.71
C LEU A 37 17.90 11.28 -1.71
N TRP A 38 17.61 12.24 -0.83
CA TRP A 38 18.38 13.47 -0.70
C TRP A 38 19.84 13.17 -0.32
N ILE A 39 20.04 12.33 0.69
CA ILE A 39 21.37 11.91 1.15
C ILE A 39 22.10 11.12 0.06
N ALA A 40 21.44 10.12 -0.55
CA ALA A 40 22.03 9.30 -1.61
C ALA A 40 22.36 10.11 -2.88
N GLY A 41 21.60 11.18 -3.15
CA GLY A 41 21.85 12.12 -4.23
C GLY A 41 22.80 13.26 -3.88
N THR A 42 23.51 13.19 -2.73
CA THR A 42 24.42 14.25 -2.25
C THR A 42 23.77 15.65 -2.27
N GLY A 43 22.51 15.73 -1.86
CA GLY A 43 21.69 16.95 -1.87
C GLY A 43 21.04 17.33 -3.21
N ARG A 44 21.22 16.52 -4.26
CA ARG A 44 20.64 16.74 -5.60
C ARG A 44 20.08 15.43 -6.17
N PRO A 45 19.01 14.87 -5.59
CA PRO A 45 18.39 13.65 -6.12
C PRO A 45 17.87 13.87 -7.55
N ARG A 46 18.03 12.86 -8.40
CA ARG A 46 17.51 12.91 -9.78
C ARG A 46 15.97 13.01 -9.74
N PRO A 47 15.35 14.00 -10.42
CA PRO A 47 13.89 14.18 -10.36
C PRO A 47 13.09 12.94 -10.75
N GLY A 48 13.56 12.18 -11.76
CA GLY A 48 12.92 10.93 -12.16
C GLY A 48 12.87 9.89 -11.04
N LEU A 49 13.94 9.75 -10.25
CA LEU A 49 13.96 8.84 -9.10
C LEU A 49 13.03 9.33 -7.98
N VAL A 50 12.98 10.64 -7.72
CA VAL A 50 12.05 11.20 -6.74
C VAL A 50 10.60 10.84 -7.10
N VAL A 51 10.22 11.05 -8.36
CA VAL A 51 8.87 10.69 -8.85
C VAL A 51 8.60 9.19 -8.71
N ILE A 52 9.54 8.34 -9.14
CA ILE A 52 9.40 6.88 -9.03
C ILE A 52 9.17 6.44 -7.58
N PHE A 53 9.96 6.94 -6.64
CA PHE A 53 9.85 6.58 -5.22
C PHE A 53 8.60 7.17 -4.56
N VAL A 54 8.20 8.40 -4.89
CA VAL A 54 6.95 9.00 -4.39
C VAL A 54 5.75 8.15 -4.82
N LEU A 55 5.67 7.82 -6.12
CA LEU A 55 4.62 6.94 -6.65
C LEU A 55 4.70 5.54 -6.02
N GLY A 56 5.91 5.00 -5.87
CA GLY A 56 6.15 3.72 -5.22
C GLY A 56 5.63 3.68 -3.79
N VAL A 57 5.88 4.71 -2.98
CA VAL A 57 5.36 4.82 -1.61
C VAL A 57 3.85 4.87 -1.59
N VAL A 58 3.22 5.68 -2.45
CA VAL A 58 1.77 5.81 -2.54
C VAL A 58 1.12 4.46 -2.88
N VAL A 59 1.64 3.78 -3.92
CA VAL A 59 1.12 2.49 -4.42
C VAL A 59 1.36 1.37 -3.40
N MET A 60 2.58 1.24 -2.87
CA MET A 60 2.90 0.19 -1.90
C MET A 60 2.21 0.40 -0.56
N ARG A 61 1.97 1.64 -0.14
CA ARG A 61 1.14 1.92 1.04
C ARG A 61 -0.28 1.40 0.81
N ALA A 62 -0.89 1.74 -0.32
CA ALA A 62 -2.22 1.25 -0.69
C ALA A 62 -2.29 -0.29 -0.78
N ALA A 63 -1.27 -0.95 -1.34
CA ALA A 63 -1.20 -2.40 -1.37
C ALA A 63 -1.09 -3.01 0.04
N GLY A 64 -0.20 -2.46 0.88
CA GLY A 64 -0.03 -2.86 2.29
C GLY A 64 -1.30 -2.69 3.12
N CYS A 65 -2.08 -1.64 2.83
CA CYS A 65 -3.41 -1.44 3.38
C CYS A 65 -4.34 -2.63 3.07
N ILE A 66 -4.48 -2.95 1.78
CA ILE A 66 -5.41 -3.98 1.31
C ILE A 66 -5.05 -5.36 1.89
N ILE A 67 -3.78 -5.74 1.86
CA ILE A 67 -3.36 -7.06 2.38
C ILE A 67 -3.53 -7.16 3.89
N ASN A 68 -3.34 -6.06 4.63
CA ASN A 68 -3.61 -6.02 6.06
C ASN A 68 -5.11 -6.20 6.36
N ASP A 69 -5.98 -5.50 5.62
CA ASP A 69 -7.43 -5.68 5.80
C ASP A 69 -7.86 -7.09 5.42
N TYR A 70 -7.24 -7.68 4.39
CA TYR A 70 -7.50 -9.07 4.01
C TYR A 70 -7.08 -10.05 5.11
N ALA A 71 -5.91 -9.85 5.72
CA ALA A 71 -5.42 -10.69 6.81
C ALA A 71 -6.29 -10.56 8.09
N ASP A 72 -6.81 -9.36 8.35
CA ASP A 72 -7.62 -9.05 9.53
C ASP A 72 -9.15 -9.23 9.28
N ARG A 73 -9.56 -9.71 8.10
CA ARG A 73 -10.97 -9.69 7.64
C ARG A 73 -11.97 -10.39 8.57
N ASP A 74 -11.54 -11.44 9.26
CA ASP A 74 -12.39 -12.23 10.17
C ASP A 74 -12.45 -11.60 11.57
N PHE A 75 -11.44 -10.78 11.92
CA PHE A 75 -11.31 -10.14 13.22
C PHE A 75 -11.89 -8.71 13.25
N ASP A 76 -11.62 -7.92 12.21
CA ASP A 76 -12.04 -6.52 12.08
C ASP A 76 -13.55 -6.27 12.28
N PRO A 77 -14.49 -7.14 11.84
CA PRO A 77 -15.92 -6.96 12.08
C PRO A 77 -16.30 -6.92 13.57
N HIS A 78 -15.48 -7.51 14.43
CA HIS A 78 -15.71 -7.60 15.88
C HIS A 78 -15.12 -6.42 16.66
N VAL A 79 -14.40 -5.50 16.00
CA VAL A 79 -13.70 -4.38 16.63
C VAL A 79 -14.36 -3.05 16.26
N ARG A 80 -14.83 -2.28 17.25
CA ARG A 80 -15.51 -0.98 17.03
C ARG A 80 -14.77 -0.03 16.08
N ARG A 81 -13.44 0.00 16.14
CA ARG A 81 -12.60 0.89 15.33
C ARG A 81 -12.49 0.46 13.86
N THR A 82 -12.53 -0.84 13.57
CA THR A 82 -12.19 -1.38 12.25
C THR A 82 -13.36 -2.07 11.55
N ARG A 83 -14.50 -2.25 12.23
CA ARG A 83 -15.74 -2.79 11.67
C ARG A 83 -16.25 -2.02 10.44
N GLU A 84 -15.97 -0.73 10.34
CA GLU A 84 -16.34 0.12 9.19
C GLU A 84 -15.32 0.09 8.04
N ARG A 85 -14.30 -0.77 8.07
CA ARG A 85 -13.42 -0.93 6.91
C ARG A 85 -14.22 -1.53 5.75
N PRO A 86 -13.99 -1.11 4.49
CA PRO A 86 -14.80 -1.56 3.35
C PRO A 86 -14.86 -3.09 3.21
N LEU A 87 -13.75 -3.79 3.49
CA LEU A 87 -13.69 -5.25 3.44
C LEU A 87 -14.41 -5.91 4.63
N ALA A 88 -14.22 -5.39 5.85
CA ALA A 88 -14.85 -5.91 7.06
C ALA A 88 -16.38 -5.67 7.08
N ALA A 89 -16.83 -4.54 6.53
CA ALA A 89 -18.23 -4.18 6.39
C ALA A 89 -18.92 -4.87 5.20
N GLY A 90 -18.20 -5.68 4.41
CA GLY A 90 -18.73 -6.35 3.21
C GLY A 90 -19.06 -5.42 2.04
N ARG A 91 -18.64 -4.15 2.08
CA ARG A 91 -18.86 -3.16 1.01
C ARG A 91 -17.96 -3.41 -0.21
N VAL A 92 -16.81 -4.04 0.01
CA VAL A 92 -15.89 -4.52 -1.04
C VAL A 92 -15.69 -6.01 -0.85
N THR A 93 -15.76 -6.78 -1.94
CA THR A 93 -15.53 -8.22 -1.88
C THR A 93 -14.05 -8.57 -1.77
N VAL A 94 -13.74 -9.73 -1.20
CA VAL A 94 -12.38 -10.26 -1.14
C VAL A 94 -11.74 -10.36 -2.53
N ARG A 95 -12.50 -10.79 -3.54
CA ARG A 95 -11.99 -10.90 -4.92
C ARG A 95 -11.57 -9.54 -5.46
N GLU A 96 -12.38 -8.50 -5.25
CA GLU A 96 -12.06 -7.14 -5.70
C GLU A 96 -10.84 -6.57 -4.98
N ALA A 97 -10.76 -6.76 -3.67
CA ALA A 97 -9.61 -6.35 -2.87
C ALA A 97 -8.32 -7.01 -3.40
N MET A 98 -8.33 -8.33 -3.63
CA MET A 98 -7.14 -9.05 -4.11
C MET A 98 -6.78 -8.71 -5.56
N THR A 99 -7.76 -8.45 -6.43
CA THR A 99 -7.49 -7.94 -7.79
C THR A 99 -6.83 -6.57 -7.76
N LEU A 100 -7.33 -5.65 -6.91
CA LEU A 100 -6.73 -4.33 -6.73
C LEU A 100 -5.32 -4.42 -6.15
N PHE A 101 -5.11 -5.30 -5.16
CA PHE A 101 -3.79 -5.57 -4.59
C PHE A 101 -2.81 -6.04 -5.68
N ALA A 102 -3.20 -7.02 -6.50
CA ALA A 102 -2.36 -7.53 -7.58
C ALA A 102 -2.00 -6.45 -8.60
N LEU A 103 -2.97 -5.59 -8.96
CA LEU A 103 -2.75 -4.46 -9.86
C LEU A 103 -1.75 -3.45 -9.27
N LEU A 104 -1.90 -3.09 -7.99
CA LEU A 104 -0.97 -2.19 -7.31
C LEU A 104 0.44 -2.79 -7.21
N CYS A 105 0.55 -4.09 -6.93
CA CYS A 105 1.84 -4.78 -6.94
C CYS A 105 2.49 -4.79 -8.33
N ALA A 106 1.70 -4.99 -9.40
CA ALA A 106 2.20 -4.90 -10.76
C ALA A 106 2.72 -3.49 -11.10
N VAL A 107 1.98 -2.45 -10.72
CA VAL A 107 2.42 -1.05 -10.88
C VAL A 107 3.70 -0.77 -10.09
N ALA A 108 3.78 -1.21 -8.83
CA ALA A 108 4.98 -1.06 -8.01
C ALA A 108 6.19 -1.78 -8.62
N PHE A 109 5.99 -2.98 -9.17
CA PHE A 109 7.05 -3.72 -9.85
C PHE A 109 7.53 -2.99 -11.10
N LEU A 110 6.62 -2.49 -11.94
CA LEU A 110 6.97 -1.68 -13.11
C LEU A 110 7.78 -0.44 -12.72
N LEU A 111 7.40 0.26 -11.65
CA LEU A 111 8.15 1.42 -11.14
C LEU A 111 9.57 1.04 -10.71
N VAL A 112 9.75 -0.09 -10.03
CA VAL A 112 11.07 -0.57 -9.61
C VAL A 112 11.95 -0.92 -10.81
N LEU A 113 11.39 -1.48 -11.89
CA LEU A 113 12.14 -1.79 -13.11
C LEU A 113 12.72 -0.53 -13.80
N LEU A 114 12.18 0.66 -13.53
CA LEU A 114 12.71 1.94 -14.01
C LEU A 114 13.92 2.46 -13.21
N THR A 115 14.38 1.70 -12.21
CA THR A 115 15.53 2.05 -11.36
C THR A 115 16.79 1.29 -11.78
N ASN A 116 17.86 1.38 -10.99
CA ASN A 116 19.11 0.67 -11.25
C ASN A 116 19.04 -0.79 -10.79
N ARG A 117 19.94 -1.63 -11.31
CA ARG A 117 19.98 -3.09 -11.02
C ARG A 117 20.09 -3.41 -9.53
N LEU A 118 20.83 -2.62 -8.75
CA LEU A 118 20.96 -2.82 -7.31
C LEU A 118 19.61 -2.60 -6.60
N THR A 119 18.91 -1.51 -6.92
CA THR A 119 17.56 -1.24 -6.37
C THR A 119 16.56 -2.33 -6.74
N ILE A 120 16.61 -2.85 -7.97
CA ILE A 120 15.78 -3.98 -8.40
C ILE A 120 16.06 -5.22 -7.54
N LEU A 121 17.34 -5.59 -7.35
CA LEU A 121 17.71 -6.75 -6.53
C LEU A 121 17.28 -6.57 -5.06
N LEU A 122 17.47 -5.38 -4.50
CA LEU A 122 17.07 -5.05 -3.13
C LEU A 122 15.54 -5.07 -2.95
N SER A 123 14.76 -4.83 -4.01
CA SER A 123 13.29 -4.91 -3.92
C SER A 123 12.79 -6.31 -3.58
N PHE A 124 13.47 -7.37 -4.04
CA PHE A 124 13.15 -8.75 -3.67
C PHE A 124 13.43 -9.03 -2.20
N VAL A 125 14.53 -8.47 -1.67
CA VAL A 125 14.83 -8.54 -0.23
C VAL A 125 13.76 -7.78 0.56
N GLY A 126 13.39 -6.59 0.12
CA GLY A 126 12.31 -5.81 0.73
C GLY A 126 10.96 -6.54 0.71
N LEU A 127 10.63 -7.21 -0.40
CA LEU A 127 9.43 -8.04 -0.52
C LEU A 127 9.46 -9.20 0.47
N LEU A 128 10.59 -9.89 0.60
CA LEU A 128 10.76 -10.99 1.53
C LEU A 128 10.58 -10.53 2.99
N LEU A 129 11.15 -9.38 3.36
CA LEU A 129 10.97 -8.77 4.67
C LEU A 129 9.53 -8.33 4.93
N ALA A 130 8.86 -7.74 3.93
CA ALA A 130 7.46 -7.33 4.06
C ALA A 130 6.53 -8.55 4.20
N ALA A 131 6.81 -9.63 3.45
CA ALA A 131 6.05 -10.86 3.51
C ALA A 131 6.26 -11.64 4.81
N SER A 132 7.44 -11.54 5.45
CA SER A 132 7.72 -12.22 6.71
C SER A 132 7.07 -11.53 7.92
N TYR A 133 6.84 -10.21 7.87
CA TYR A 133 6.28 -9.42 8.97
C TYR A 133 4.99 -9.99 9.59
N PRO A 134 3.94 -10.36 8.82
CA PRO A 134 2.71 -10.94 9.38
C PRO A 134 2.93 -12.26 10.11
N PHE A 135 3.91 -13.07 9.68
CA PHE A 135 4.26 -14.33 10.34
C PHE A 135 4.99 -14.06 11.65
N MET A 136 5.90 -13.09 11.68
CA MET A 136 6.63 -12.73 12.90
C MET A 136 5.72 -12.18 14.00
N LYS A 137 4.65 -11.45 13.64
CA LYS A 137 3.64 -10.96 14.60
C LYS A 137 2.99 -12.07 15.44
N ARG A 138 3.04 -13.34 14.99
CA ARG A 138 2.50 -14.50 15.72
C ARG A 138 3.48 -15.16 16.69
N TYR A 139 4.76 -14.78 16.67
CA TYR A 139 5.81 -15.39 17.50
C TYR A 139 6.44 -14.42 18.49
N THR A 140 6.45 -13.12 18.18
CA THR A 140 7.03 -12.10 19.06
C THR A 140 5.93 -11.48 19.94
N TYR A 141 5.54 -12.21 20.98
CA TYR A 141 4.80 -11.65 22.11
C TYR A 141 5.81 -11.05 23.10
N LEU A 142 5.98 -9.73 23.05
CA LEU A 142 6.63 -8.94 24.09
C LEU A 142 5.80 -7.67 24.31
#